data_AF-A0A8D6VU02-F1
#
_entry.id   AF-A0A8D6VU02-F1
#
_cell.length_a   1.000
_cell.length_b   1.000
_cell.length_c   1.000
_cell.angle_alpha   90.00
_cell.angle_beta   90.00
_cell.angle_gamma   90.00
#
_symmetry.space_group_name_H-M   'P 1'
#
loop_
_entity.id
_entity.type
_entity.pdbx_description
1 polymer ?
#
loop_
_entity_poly.entity_id
_entity_poly.type
_entity_poly.pdbx_seq_one_letter_code
_entity_poly.pdbx_strand_id
1 'polypeptide(L)'
;MPALLLAGWGEQGHGGAFLSGWDLRTDLLLIVGGVLTAVPLIGFAYGVRRIPLSLVGILQYIAPSLQLLLGVWFFHEPFDQGRAIGFAAIWVGLLLFVGDSLWRQRRPVVVTP
;
A
#
# COMPACT_ATOMS: atom_id res chain seq x y z
N MET A 1 -8.51 21.21 4.79
CA MET A 1 -9.81 21.91 4.99
C MET A 1 -10.96 21.01 5.47
N PRO A 2 -11.04 19.70 5.14
CA PRO A 2 -12.08 18.82 5.73
C PRO A 2 -11.86 18.47 7.21
N ALA A 3 -10.60 18.26 7.61
CA ALA A 3 -10.26 17.87 8.99
C ALA A 3 -10.53 18.98 10.03
N LEU A 4 -10.32 20.25 9.64
CA LEU A 4 -10.60 21.40 10.51
C LEU A 4 -12.10 21.66 10.66
N LEU A 5 -12.90 21.34 9.63
CA LEU A 5 -14.37 21.41 9.69
C LEU A 5 -14.94 20.33 10.62
N LEU A 6 -14.39 19.10 10.59
CA LEU A 6 -14.78 18.04 11.51
C LEU A 6 -14.35 18.35 12.96
N ALA A 7 -13.14 18.91 13.14
CA ALA A 7 -12.67 19.33 14.45
C ALA A 7 -13.55 20.43 15.07
N GLY A 8 -13.88 21.47 14.30
CA GLY A 8 -14.76 22.55 14.77
C GLY A 8 -16.21 22.13 15.01
N TRP A 9 -16.71 21.10 14.30
CA TRP A 9 -18.04 20.53 14.55
C TRP A 9 -18.07 19.64 15.80
N GLY A 10 -16.96 18.96 16.12
CA GLY A 10 -16.80 18.17 17.35
C GLY A 10 -16.76 19.02 18.63
N GLU A 11 -16.28 20.27 18.54
CA GLU A 11 -16.21 21.21 19.67
C GLU A 11 -17.59 21.76 20.12
N GLN A 12 -18.66 21.56 19.33
CA GLN A 12 -20.01 22.04 19.63
C GLN A 12 -20.86 21.10 20.50
N GLY A 13 -20.27 20.08 21.14
CA GLY A 13 -20.97 19.23 22.11
C GLY A 13 -21.55 17.92 21.56
N HIS A 14 -21.13 17.46 20.38
CA HIS A 14 -21.46 16.12 19.87
C HIS A 14 -20.41 15.08 20.29
N GLY A 15 -20.12 15.03 21.60
CA GLY A 15 -19.49 13.93 22.33
C GLY A 15 -18.51 13.08 21.53
N GLY A 16 -17.37 13.64 21.12
CA GLY A 16 -16.50 12.93 20.21
C GLY A 16 -15.03 13.24 20.26
N ALA A 17 -14.50 13.36 21.46
CA ALA A 17 -13.06 13.39 21.67
C ALA A 17 -12.52 11.96 21.80
N PHE A 18 -11.42 11.67 21.10
CA PHE A 18 -10.68 10.40 21.22
C PHE A 18 -10.40 10.14 22.71
N LEU A 19 -10.79 8.97 23.23
CA LEU A 19 -10.69 8.58 24.65
C LEU A 19 -11.62 9.30 25.63
N SER A 20 -12.46 10.25 25.22
CA SER A 20 -13.34 11.02 26.14
C SER A 20 -14.76 11.27 25.64
N GLY A 21 -15.11 10.91 24.40
CA GLY A 21 -16.46 11.04 23.86
C GLY A 21 -16.95 9.86 23.04
N TRP A 22 -16.07 9.08 22.40
CA TRP A 22 -16.47 7.91 21.59
C TRP A 22 -16.54 6.62 22.41
N ASP A 23 -17.31 5.65 21.91
CA ASP A 23 -17.35 4.30 22.47
C ASP A 23 -15.95 3.66 22.40
N LEU A 24 -15.56 2.91 23.44
CA LEU A 24 -14.24 2.30 23.56
C LEU A 24 -13.91 1.41 22.36
N ARG A 25 -14.93 0.82 21.74
CA ARG A 25 -14.82 0.04 20.51
C ARG A 25 -14.30 0.87 19.33
N THR A 26 -14.79 2.09 19.17
CA THR A 26 -14.39 2.99 18.08
C THR A 26 -12.96 3.47 18.27
N ASP A 27 -12.58 3.81 19.50
CA ASP A 27 -11.20 4.18 19.82
C ASP A 27 -10.23 3.02 19.57
N LEU A 28 -10.62 1.80 19.94
CA LEU A 28 -9.79 0.62 19.71
C LEU A 28 -9.65 0.31 18.20
N LEU A 29 -10.72 0.46 17.42
CA LEU A 29 -10.69 0.34 15.95
C LEU A 29 -9.78 1.40 15.32
N LEU A 30 -9.79 2.64 15.81
CA LEU A 30 -8.91 3.72 15.35
C LEU A 30 -7.44 3.44 15.67
N ILE A 31 -7.13 2.98 16.89
CA ILE A 31 -5.77 2.61 17.28
C ILE A 31 -5.27 1.47 16.37
N VAL A 32 -6.07 0.42 16.21
CA VAL A 32 -5.72 -0.72 15.35
C VAL A 32 -5.54 -0.28 13.89
N GLY A 33 -6.44 0.55 13.35
CA GLY A 33 -6.31 1.09 11.99
C GLY A 33 -5.07 1.97 11.82
N GLY A 34 -4.72 2.78 12.83
CA GLY A 34 -3.50 3.58 12.85
C GLY A 34 -2.24 2.72 12.87
N VAL A 35 -2.19 1.69 13.71
CA VAL A 35 -1.05 0.76 13.76
C VAL A 35 -0.92 -0.02 12.44
N LEU A 36 -2.02 -0.55 11.92
CA LEU A 36 -2.04 -1.35 10.70
C LEU A 36 -1.55 -0.55 9.47
N THR A 37 -1.77 0.76 9.44
CA THR A 37 -1.28 1.66 8.37
C THR A 37 0.14 2.17 8.63
N ALA A 38 0.50 2.45 9.89
CA ALA A 38 1.83 2.94 10.26
C ALA A 38 2.92 1.87 10.06
N VAL A 39 2.64 0.60 10.39
CA VAL A 39 3.60 -0.52 10.27
C VAL A 39 4.17 -0.65 8.84
N PRO A 40 3.37 -0.79 7.77
CA PRO A 40 3.89 -0.89 6.41
C PRO A 40 4.56 0.42 5.96
N LEU A 41 4.08 1.58 6.42
CA LEU A 41 4.69 2.88 6.07
C LEU A 41 6.09 3.03 6.66
N ILE A 42 6.28 2.66 7.93
CA ILE A 42 7.59 2.68 8.60
C ILE A 42 8.52 1.65 7.97
N GLY A 43 8.02 0.44 7.69
CA GLY A 43 8.77 -0.60 6.98
C GLY A 43 9.23 -0.14 5.60
N PHE A 44 8.36 0.52 4.83
CA PHE A 44 8.69 1.12 3.54
C PHE A 44 9.71 2.25 3.68
N ALA A 45 9.51 3.20 4.60
CA ALA A 45 10.40 4.33 4.81
C ALA A 45 11.83 3.90 5.19
N TYR A 46 11.96 2.78 5.90
CA TYR A 46 13.26 2.19 6.23
C TYR A 46 13.88 1.43 5.05
N GLY A 47 13.09 0.62 4.34
CA GLY A 47 13.56 -0.20 3.23
C GLY A 47 13.93 0.60 1.98
N VAL A 48 13.15 1.63 1.63
CA VAL A 48 13.34 2.40 0.38
C VAL A 48 14.71 3.09 0.32
N ARG A 49 15.30 3.43 1.48
CA ARG A 49 16.62 4.07 1.58
C ARG A 49 17.79 3.15 1.20
N ARG A 50 17.57 1.83 1.14
CA ARG A 50 18.62 0.84 0.85
C ARG A 50 18.41 0.07 -0.44
N ILE A 51 17.37 0.40 -1.20
CA ILE A 51 16.90 -0.40 -2.33
C ILE A 51 16.98 0.45 -3.61
N PRO A 52 17.53 -0.09 -4.73
CA PRO A 52 17.54 0.62 -6.02
C PRO A 52 16.12 0.94 -6.49
N LEU A 53 15.94 2.10 -7.12
CA LEU A 53 14.64 2.65 -7.55
C LEU A 53 13.80 1.65 -8.37
N SER A 54 14.43 0.75 -9.13
CA SER A 54 13.78 -0.32 -9.89
C SER A 54 13.04 -1.34 -9.01
N LEU A 55 13.59 -1.69 -7.84
CA LEU A 55 12.95 -2.61 -6.88
C LEU A 55 11.80 -1.94 -6.12
N VAL A 56 11.83 -0.61 -5.95
CA VAL A 56 10.72 0.17 -5.36
C VAL A 56 9.45 0.06 -6.22
N GLY A 57 9.61 0.13 -7.54
CA GLY A 57 8.49 -0.08 -8.49
C GLY A 57 7.90 -1.49 -8.42
N ILE A 58 8.73 -2.51 -8.17
CA ILE A 58 8.26 -3.89 -7.96
C ILE A 58 7.50 -4.02 -6.63
N LEU A 59 7.99 -3.40 -5.56
CA LEU A 59 7.30 -3.38 -4.27
C LEU A 59 5.90 -2.77 -4.36
N GLN A 60 5.73 -1.73 -5.19
CA GLN A 60 4.43 -1.11 -5.42
C GLN A 60 3.43 -2.03 -6.13
N TYR A 61 3.90 -3.03 -6.88
CA TYR A 61 3.05 -4.06 -7.48
C TYR A 61 2.53 -5.12 -6.49
N ILE A 62 3.13 -5.21 -5.30
CA ILE A 62 2.68 -6.11 -4.25
C ILE A 62 1.34 -5.63 -3.67
N ALA A 63 1.14 -4.31 -3.55
CA ALA A 63 -0.10 -3.73 -3.03
C ALA A 63 -1.36 -4.12 -3.84
N PRO A 64 -1.43 -3.92 -5.17
CA PRO A 64 -2.58 -4.35 -5.96
C PRO A 64 -2.72 -5.88 -6.00
N SER A 65 -1.62 -6.64 -5.89
CA SER A 65 -1.67 -8.10 -5.82
C SER A 65 -2.27 -8.62 -4.51
N LEU A 66 -1.91 -8.01 -3.38
CA LEU A 66 -2.51 -8.31 -2.08
C LEU A 66 -3.97 -7.87 -2.01
N GLN A 67 -4.32 -6.70 -2.58
CA GLN A 67 -5.71 -6.25 -2.67
C GLN A 67 -6.56 -7.24 -3.48
N LEU A 68 -6.03 -7.74 -4.59
CA LEU A 68 -6.68 -8.77 -5.39
C LEU A 68 -6.82 -10.09 -4.62
N LEU A 69 -5.75 -10.55 -3.95
CA LEU A 69 -5.76 -11.78 -3.16
C LEU A 69 -6.77 -11.71 -2.00
N LEU A 70 -6.80 -10.59 -1.28
CA LEU A 70 -7.78 -10.35 -0.22
C LEU A 70 -9.20 -10.27 -0.79
N GLY A 71 -9.40 -9.65 -1.95
CA GLY A 71 -10.69 -9.57 -2.65
C GLY A 71 -11.27 -10.95 -3.00
N VAL A 72 -10.42 -11.85 -3.52
CA VAL A 72 -10.84 -13.21 -3.89
C VAL A 72 -10.99 -14.10 -2.67
N TRP A 73 -10.03 -14.08 -1.75
CA TRP A 73 -9.92 -15.10 -0.71
C TRP A 73 -10.60 -14.72 0.60
N PHE A 74 -10.62 -13.43 0.95
CA PHE A 74 -11.27 -12.93 2.16
C PHE A 74 -12.69 -12.42 1.86
N PHE A 75 -12.83 -11.56 0.85
CA PHE A 75 -14.13 -10.97 0.49
C PHE A 75 -14.98 -11.83 -0.44
N HIS A 76 -14.45 -12.94 -0.98
CA HIS A 76 -15.15 -13.86 -1.88
C HIS A 76 -15.85 -13.15 -3.05
N GLU A 77 -15.30 -12.02 -3.52
CA GLU A 77 -15.87 -11.31 -4.67
C GLU A 77 -15.80 -12.19 -5.92
N PRO A 78 -16.85 -12.23 -6.75
CA PRO A 78 -16.83 -12.98 -8.00
C PRO A 78 -15.67 -12.46 -8.86
N PHE A 79 -14.68 -13.33 -9.05
CA PHE A 79 -13.49 -12.99 -9.80
C PHE A 79 -13.83 -12.94 -11.28
N ASP A 80 -14.27 -11.76 -11.73
CA ASP A 80 -14.68 -11.52 -13.10
C ASP A 80 -13.50 -11.71 -14.07
N GLN A 81 -13.78 -12.32 -15.23
CA GLN A 81 -12.79 -12.67 -16.25
C GLN A 81 -11.99 -11.43 -16.71
N GLY A 82 -12.62 -10.24 -16.72
CA GLY A 82 -11.94 -8.99 -17.05
C GLY A 82 -10.83 -8.60 -16.06
N ARG A 83 -11.05 -8.82 -14.75
CA ARG A 83 -10.03 -8.55 -13.71
C ARG A 83 -8.85 -9.51 -13.83
N ALA A 84 -9.10 -10.77 -14.19
CA ALA A 84 -8.07 -11.78 -14.41
C ALA A 84 -7.14 -11.42 -15.58
N ILE A 85 -7.71 -10.97 -16.70
CA ILE A 85 -6.94 -10.57 -17.89
C ILE A 85 -6.09 -9.32 -17.60
N GLY A 86 -6.66 -8.32 -16.92
CA GLY A 86 -5.93 -7.12 -16.51
C GLY A 86 -4.76 -7.46 -15.58
N PHE A 87 -4.98 -8.36 -14.62
CA PHE A 87 -3.92 -8.85 -13.73
C PHE A 87 -2.81 -9.60 -14.49
N ALA A 88 -3.18 -10.48 -15.43
CA ALA A 88 -2.21 -11.21 -16.25
C ALA A 88 -1.37 -10.27 -17.12
N ALA A 89 -1.98 -9.26 -17.76
CA ALA A 89 -1.28 -8.27 -18.58
C ALA A 89 -0.26 -7.45 -17.76
N ILE A 90 -0.66 -7.04 -16.55
CA ILE A 90 0.20 -6.39 -15.57
C ILE A 90 1.42 -7.27 -15.24
N TRP A 91 1.19 -8.55 -14.92
CA TRP A 91 2.25 -9.47 -14.52
C TRP A 91 3.22 -9.79 -15.66
N VAL A 92 2.73 -9.89 -16.89
CA VAL A 92 3.58 -10.04 -18.07
C VAL A 92 4.49 -8.83 -18.26
N GLY A 93 3.94 -7.60 -18.16
CA GLY A 93 4.74 -6.37 -18.23
C GLY A 93 5.79 -6.28 -17.13
N LEU A 94 5.43 -6.70 -15.90
CA LEU A 94 6.35 -6.75 -14.77
C LEU A 94 7.48 -7.76 -14.98
N LEU A 95 7.17 -8.99 -15.41
CA LEU A 95 8.16 -10.02 -15.71
C LEU A 95 9.17 -9.57 -16.78
N LEU A 96 8.68 -8.90 -17.83
CA LEU A 96 9.54 -8.35 -18.89
C LEU A 96 10.46 -7.25 -18.34
N PHE A 97 9.93 -6.33 -17.53
CA PHE A 97 10.73 -5.25 -16.92
C PHE A 97 11.78 -5.79 -15.94
N VAL A 98 11.40 -6.75 -15.10
CA VAL A 98 12.33 -7.41 -14.16
C VAL A 98 13.41 -8.19 -14.92
N GLY A 99 13.03 -8.91 -15.97
CA GLY A 99 13.96 -9.59 -16.86
C GLY A 99 14.98 -8.63 -17.50
N ASP A 100 14.52 -7.50 -18.06
CA ASP A 100 15.40 -6.50 -18.68
C ASP A 100 16.30 -5.80 -17.63
N SER A 101 15.76 -5.49 -16.45
CA SER A 101 16.53 -4.88 -15.35
C SER A 101 17.65 -5.80 -14.85
N LEU A 102 17.34 -7.09 -14.65
CA LEU A 102 18.33 -8.11 -14.26
C LEU A 102 19.36 -8.34 -15.36
N TRP A 103 18.96 -8.30 -16.63
CA TRP A 103 19.87 -8.46 -17.77
C TRP A 103 20.83 -7.26 -17.90
N ARG A 104 20.35 -6.03 -17.69
CA ARG A 104 21.18 -4.81 -17.75
C ARG A 104 22.14 -4.69 -16.57
N GLN A 105 21.74 -5.12 -15.36
CA GLN A 105 22.64 -5.14 -14.21
C GLN A 105 23.84 -6.08 -14.38
N ARG A 106 23.75 -7.08 -15.27
CA ARG A 106 24.86 -7.99 -15.59
C ARG A 106 25.85 -7.44 -16.62
N ARG A 107 25.60 -6.26 -17.21
CA ARG A 107 26.60 -5.57 -18.03
C ARG A 107 27.47 -4.70 -17.11
N PRO A 108 28.74 -5.07 -16.85
CA PRO A 108 29.62 -4.19 -16.09
C PRO A 108 29.68 -2.85 -16.79
N VAL A 109 29.36 -1.78 -16.07
CA VAL A 109 29.60 -0.41 -16.52
C VAL A 109 31.10 -0.33 -16.77
N VAL A 110 31.50 -0.35 -18.04
CA VAL A 110 32.89 -0.11 -18.43
C VAL A 110 33.15 1.35 -18.10
N VAL A 111 33.74 1.58 -16.93
CA VAL A 111 34.31 2.87 -16.55
C VAL A 111 35.57 3.01 -17.40
N THR A 112 35.46 3.68 -18.54
CA THR A 112 36.63 4.15 -19.29
C THR A 112 37.29 5.29 -18.51
N PRO A 113 38.64 5.26 -18.35
CA PRO A 113 39.40 6.27 -17.62
C PRO A 113 39.46 7.63 -18.34
#